data_AF-A0A6M0F5F7-F1
#
_entry.id   AF-A0A6M0F5F7-F1
#
_cell.length_a   1.000
_cell.length_b   1.000
_cell.length_c   1.000
_cell.angle_alpha   90.00
_cell.angle_beta   90.00
_cell.angle_gamma   90.00
#
_symmetry.space_group_name_H-M   'P 1'
#
loop_
_entity.id
_entity.type
_entity.pdbx_description
1 polymer ?
#
loop_
_entity_poly.entity_id
_entity_poly.type
_entity_poly.pdbx_seq_one_letter_code
_entity_poly.pdbx_strand_id
1 'polypeptide(L)'
;MTPITPIKLILDISTLSATTTREWLGFSRAGDCYLPHVVYEEIRFLYERSPDPDLERVAREFNRFYSHSGWHISEVTGHHPLLKASTTQSLTKRSRVALAVARCAYGEAQANPKQLVVLTTSDRSILQRVYDLQIPNLAGIQSAALLQWSRNGERPIAVSQKLQQLRDFGYAQTGILGQPYRPTSPTRTTRTRTTAIPSRSTTLQHQQNTRIQNTHISSRSGRTTHLNRGTKVTKYVAAVPPWASQLMSILSAFAALAVAGLIIWVLFFTSYFDRFLPKDESAPVSMMPISTAEWDIDLYNGAIR
;
A
#
# COMPACT_ATOMS: atom_id res chain seq x y z
N MET A 1 -28.02 18.07 -4.18
CA MET A 1 -26.76 17.32 -4.24
C MET A 1 -26.62 16.58 -2.93
N THR A 2 -26.69 15.26 -2.94
CA THR A 2 -26.54 14.46 -1.73
C THR A 2 -25.06 14.35 -1.34
N PRO A 3 -24.71 14.51 -0.06
CA PRO A 3 -23.32 14.55 0.37
C PRO A 3 -22.70 13.16 0.22
N ILE A 4 -21.60 13.07 -0.54
CA ILE A 4 -20.79 11.86 -0.67
C ILE A 4 -20.13 11.58 0.67
N THR A 5 -20.17 10.33 1.16
CA THR A 5 -19.46 9.92 2.37
C THR A 5 -17.97 10.22 2.22
N PRO A 6 -17.38 11.06 3.09
CA PRO A 6 -15.96 11.36 3.01
C PRO A 6 -15.13 10.09 3.26
N ILE A 7 -14.04 9.96 2.50
CA ILE A 7 -13.10 8.84 2.59
C ILE A 7 -11.75 9.37 3.06
N LYS A 8 -11.22 8.82 4.15
CA LYS A 8 -9.88 9.07 4.66
C LYS A 8 -8.96 7.91 4.29
N LEU A 9 -7.88 8.20 3.56
CA LEU A 9 -6.87 7.21 3.17
C LEU A 9 -5.71 7.27 4.15
N ILE A 10 -5.48 6.20 4.91
CA ILE A 10 -4.34 6.08 5.82
C ILE A 10 -3.22 5.32 5.10
N LEU A 11 -2.09 6.00 4.87
CA LEU A 11 -1.01 5.48 4.03
C LEU A 11 0.17 4.96 4.85
N ASP A 12 0.54 3.71 4.59
CA ASP A 12 1.75 3.06 5.13
C ASP A 12 3.00 3.34 4.29
N ILE A 13 4.19 3.18 4.87
CA ILE A 13 5.49 3.31 4.18
C ILE A 13 5.55 2.39 2.97
N SER A 14 5.07 1.15 3.12
CA SER A 14 5.08 0.16 2.04
C SER A 14 4.33 0.64 0.79
N THR A 15 3.28 1.45 0.98
CA THR A 15 2.52 2.06 -0.12
C THR A 15 3.33 3.15 -0.79
N LEU A 16 4.02 4.00 -0.02
CA LEU A 16 4.84 5.08 -0.55
C LEU A 16 6.09 4.55 -1.27
N SER A 17 6.77 3.56 -0.71
CA SER A 17 7.95 2.94 -1.32
C SER A 17 7.65 2.17 -2.61
N ALA A 18 6.43 1.65 -2.75
CA ALA A 18 6.01 0.90 -3.94
C ALA A 18 5.45 1.79 -5.06
N THR A 19 5.36 3.12 -4.85
CA THR A 19 4.72 4.04 -5.79
C THR A 19 5.56 5.29 -6.02
N THR A 20 5.14 6.10 -6.99
CA THR A 20 5.85 7.27 -7.49
C THR A 20 5.11 8.55 -7.14
N THR A 21 5.82 9.68 -7.20
CA THR A 21 5.23 11.02 -7.00
C THR A 21 3.98 11.27 -7.85
N ARG A 22 3.97 10.79 -9.11
CA ARG A 22 2.79 10.91 -9.99
C ARG A 22 1.59 10.13 -9.48
N GLU A 23 1.82 8.99 -8.85
CA GLU A 23 0.76 8.14 -8.30
C GLU A 23 0.24 8.70 -6.99
N TRP A 24 1.12 9.26 -6.14
CA TRP A 24 0.72 9.96 -4.92
C TRP A 24 -0.25 11.11 -5.22
N LEU A 25 0.03 11.93 -6.23
CA LEU A 25 -0.92 12.95 -6.71
C LEU A 25 -2.28 12.38 -7.10
N GLY A 26 -2.32 11.14 -7.59
CA GLY A 26 -3.54 10.45 -7.94
C GLY A 26 -4.36 9.98 -6.73
N PHE A 27 -3.72 9.70 -5.59
CA PHE A 27 -4.42 9.17 -4.40
C PHE A 27 -5.47 10.12 -3.85
N SER A 28 -5.25 11.44 -3.93
CA SER A 28 -6.23 12.45 -3.52
C SER A 28 -7.55 12.40 -4.30
N ARG A 29 -7.59 11.69 -5.44
CA ARG A 29 -8.84 11.43 -6.18
C ARG A 29 -9.71 10.34 -5.54
N ALA A 30 -9.09 9.44 -4.77
CA ALA A 30 -9.78 8.36 -4.08
C ALA A 30 -10.29 8.76 -2.69
N GLY A 31 -9.65 9.75 -2.05
CA GLY A 31 -10.06 10.32 -0.76
C GLY A 31 -9.01 11.27 -0.20
N ASP A 32 -9.31 11.84 0.96
CA ASP A 32 -8.38 12.71 1.68
C ASP A 32 -7.22 11.87 2.22
N CYS A 33 -5.99 12.25 1.90
CA CYS A 33 -4.81 11.47 2.24
C CYS A 33 -4.26 11.88 3.61
N TYR A 34 -4.08 10.90 4.49
CA TYR A 34 -3.53 11.04 5.82
C TYR A 34 -2.30 10.15 5.98
N LEU A 35 -1.26 10.74 6.54
CA LEU A 35 -0.01 10.09 6.89
C LEU A 35 0.07 9.95 8.41
N PRO A 36 0.09 8.74 8.96
CA PRO A 36 0.36 8.55 10.38
C PRO A 36 1.68 9.21 10.78
N HIS A 37 1.71 9.88 11.93
CA HIS A 37 2.91 10.58 12.41
C HIS A 37 4.15 9.67 12.45
N VAL A 38 3.98 8.40 12.86
CA VAL A 38 5.06 7.39 12.84
C VAL A 38 5.64 7.13 11.45
N VAL A 39 4.83 7.25 10.39
CA VAL A 39 5.27 7.09 9.00
C VAL A 39 6.02 8.33 8.55
N TYR A 40 5.52 9.52 8.91
CA TYR A 40 6.19 10.77 8.62
C TYR A 40 7.61 10.82 9.21
N GLU A 41 7.73 10.49 10.50
CA GLU A 41 9.03 10.42 11.19
C GLU A 41 9.96 9.37 10.59
N GLU A 42 9.44 8.21 10.20
CA GLU A 42 10.25 7.18 9.57
C GLU A 42 10.75 7.59 8.18
N ILE A 43 9.93 8.30 7.38
CA ILE A 43 10.37 8.85 6.09
C ILE A 43 11.43 9.93 6.30
N ARG A 44 11.26 10.80 7.30
CA ARG A 44 12.27 11.80 7.65
C ARG A 44 13.59 11.14 8.06
N PHE A 45 13.52 10.09 8.88
CA PHE A 45 14.70 9.30 9.24
C PHE A 45 15.38 8.68 8.02
N LEU A 46 14.61 8.08 7.10
CA LEU A 46 15.14 7.52 5.85
C LEU A 46 15.76 8.59 4.94
N TYR A 47 15.21 9.81 4.92
CA TYR A 47 15.80 10.91 4.17
C TYR A 47 17.19 11.31 4.71
N GLU A 48 17.40 11.27 6.02
CA GLU A 48 18.66 11.68 6.64
C GLU A 48 19.71 10.54 6.71
N ARG A 49 19.27 9.30 6.92
CA ARG A 49 20.14 8.17 7.31
C ARG A 49 19.72 6.82 6.73
N SER A 50 19.09 6.77 5.55
CA SER A 50 18.73 5.47 4.96
C SER A 50 19.99 4.68 4.58
N PRO A 51 20.10 3.40 4.98
CA PRO A 51 21.14 2.51 4.48
C PRO A 51 20.86 2.01 3.05
N ASP A 52 19.63 2.21 2.55
CA ASP A 52 19.16 1.79 1.24
C ASP A 52 18.96 3.02 0.33
N PRO A 53 19.71 3.13 -0.79
CA PRO A 53 19.64 4.28 -1.69
C PRO A 53 18.27 4.41 -2.37
N ASP A 54 17.54 3.32 -2.57
CA ASP A 54 16.20 3.36 -3.17
C ASP A 54 15.19 3.96 -2.19
N LEU A 55 15.26 3.57 -0.91
CA LEU A 55 14.43 4.15 0.13
C LEU A 55 14.79 5.61 0.42
N GLU A 56 16.09 5.97 0.36
CA GLU A 56 16.52 7.36 0.48
C GLU A 56 15.94 8.23 -0.65
N ARG A 57 15.97 7.73 -1.88
CA ARG A 57 15.39 8.40 -3.05
C ARG A 57 13.90 8.63 -2.88
N VAL A 58 13.16 7.59 -2.47
CA VAL A 58 11.72 7.70 -2.17
C VAL A 58 11.47 8.75 -1.08
N ALA A 59 12.24 8.71 0.01
CA ALA A 59 12.08 9.65 1.11
C ALA A 59 12.36 11.10 0.69
N ARG A 60 13.37 11.31 -0.15
CA ARG A 60 13.70 12.62 -0.74
C ARG A 60 12.59 13.14 -1.65
N GLU A 61 12.06 12.28 -2.52
CA GLU A 61 10.93 12.62 -3.40
C GLU A 61 9.68 12.96 -2.57
N PHE A 62 9.39 12.15 -1.55
CA PHE A 62 8.24 12.36 -0.67
C PHE A 62 8.32 13.68 0.10
N ASN A 63 9.48 14.02 0.67
CA ASN A 63 9.65 15.29 1.39
C ASN A 63 9.42 16.53 0.49
N ARG A 64 9.82 16.45 -0.78
CA ARG A 64 9.54 17.52 -1.77
C ARG A 64 8.06 17.58 -2.14
N PHE A 65 7.43 16.43 -2.30
CA PHE A 65 6.01 16.29 -2.63
C PHE A 65 5.12 16.81 -1.49
N TYR A 66 5.40 16.39 -0.25
CA TYR A 66 4.53 16.58 0.90
C TYR A 66 4.19 18.06 1.15
N SER A 67 5.17 18.96 1.06
CA SER A 67 5.02 20.40 1.30
C SER A 67 3.97 21.09 0.42
N HIS A 68 3.61 20.50 -0.72
CA HIS A 68 2.63 21.04 -1.66
C HIS A 68 1.45 20.08 -1.91
N SER A 69 1.41 18.94 -1.22
CA SER A 69 0.46 17.85 -1.50
C SER A 69 -0.95 18.10 -0.96
N GLY A 70 -1.08 18.92 0.08
CA GLY A 70 -2.32 19.06 0.85
C GLY A 70 -2.66 17.84 1.71
N TRP A 71 -1.74 16.88 1.86
CA TRP A 71 -1.93 15.72 2.72
C TRP A 71 -1.81 16.11 4.20
N HIS A 72 -2.49 15.37 5.06
CA HIS A 72 -2.53 15.64 6.49
C HIS A 72 -1.65 14.65 7.26
N ILE A 73 -1.00 15.11 8.33
CA ILE A 73 -0.40 14.21 9.33
C ILE A 73 -1.45 13.89 10.38
N SER A 74 -1.61 12.60 10.70
CA SER A 74 -2.47 12.16 11.80
C SER A 74 -1.63 11.70 12.99
N GLU A 75 -1.91 12.30 14.15
CA GLU A 75 -1.38 11.90 15.45
C GLU A 75 -2.36 10.99 16.22
N VAL A 76 -3.54 10.73 15.63
CA VAL A 76 -4.57 9.91 16.25
C VAL A 76 -4.06 8.47 16.39
N THR A 77 -4.23 7.89 17.56
CA THR A 77 -3.88 6.49 17.84
C THR A 77 -4.98 5.84 18.67
N GLY A 78 -5.45 4.68 18.24
CA GLY A 78 -6.45 3.90 18.95
C GLY A 78 -5.87 2.60 19.52
N HIS A 79 -6.47 2.14 20.61
CA HIS A 79 -6.05 0.91 21.29
C HIS A 79 -7.08 -0.19 21.06
N HIS A 80 -6.65 -1.34 20.52
CA HIS A 80 -7.49 -2.52 20.36
C HIS A 80 -6.72 -3.79 20.71
N PRO A 81 -7.32 -4.81 21.37
CA PRO A 81 -6.64 -6.07 21.72
C PRO A 81 -5.98 -6.77 20.53
N LEU A 82 -6.63 -6.79 19.36
CA LEU A 82 -6.08 -7.39 18.13
C LEU A 82 -4.91 -6.58 17.53
N LEU A 83 -4.77 -5.31 17.90
CA LEU A 83 -3.67 -4.44 17.49
C LEU A 83 -2.61 -4.31 18.60
N LYS A 84 -2.40 -5.37 19.39
CA LYS A 84 -1.30 -5.47 20.34
C LYS A 84 -0.09 -6.16 19.71
N ALA A 85 1.10 -5.76 20.15
CA ALA A 85 2.32 -6.51 19.88
C ALA A 85 2.23 -7.84 20.62
N SER A 86 2.76 -8.92 20.05
CA SER A 86 2.89 -10.17 20.79
C SER A 86 3.88 -9.95 21.93
N THR A 87 3.47 -10.21 23.17
CA THR A 87 4.30 -10.00 24.37
C THR A 87 5.56 -10.87 24.36
N THR A 88 5.56 -11.98 23.61
CA THR A 88 6.63 -12.97 23.60
C THR A 88 7.65 -12.79 22.48
N GLN A 89 7.42 -11.88 21.53
CA GLN A 89 8.30 -11.73 20.35
C GLN A 89 8.73 -10.27 20.17
N SER A 90 10.05 -10.06 20.08
CA SER A 90 10.61 -8.76 19.69
C SER A 90 10.19 -8.44 18.25
N LEU A 91 9.30 -7.46 18.08
CA LEU A 91 8.88 -7.02 16.76
C LEU A 91 10.04 -6.32 16.03
N THR A 92 10.18 -6.58 14.73
CA THR A 92 11.08 -5.80 13.88
C THR A 92 10.64 -4.33 13.82
N LYS A 93 11.54 -3.41 13.47
CA LYS A 93 11.19 -1.98 13.28
C LYS A 93 10.01 -1.81 12.33
N ARG A 94 10.05 -2.50 11.19
CA ARG A 94 8.97 -2.52 10.18
C ARG A 94 7.64 -2.98 10.77
N SER A 95 7.63 -4.07 11.52
CA SER A 95 6.41 -4.59 12.15
C SER A 95 5.84 -3.62 13.21
N ARG A 96 6.70 -2.91 13.95
CA ARG A 96 6.25 -1.89 14.92
C ARG A 96 5.59 -0.70 14.22
N VAL A 97 6.17 -0.23 13.11
CA VAL A 97 5.59 0.86 12.32
C VAL A 97 4.25 0.43 11.72
N ALA A 98 4.19 -0.74 11.09
CA ALA A 98 2.95 -1.24 10.49
C ALA A 98 1.83 -1.42 11.53
N LEU A 99 2.16 -1.89 12.74
CA LEU A 99 1.22 -1.96 13.86
C LEU A 99 0.74 -0.58 14.32
N ALA A 100 1.64 0.40 14.41
CA ALA A 100 1.30 1.77 14.78
C ALA A 100 0.40 2.44 13.72
N VAL A 101 0.64 2.19 12.44
CA VAL A 101 -0.22 2.62 11.33
C VAL A 101 -1.63 2.03 11.45
N ALA A 102 -1.74 0.73 11.76
CA ALA A 102 -3.04 0.09 11.98
C ALA A 102 -3.80 0.69 13.17
N ARG A 103 -3.08 1.01 14.26
CA ARG A 103 -3.66 1.71 15.42
C ARG A 103 -4.13 3.12 15.08
N CYS A 104 -3.38 3.83 14.23
CA CYS A 104 -3.78 5.14 13.73
C CYS A 104 -5.08 5.04 12.92
N ALA A 105 -5.17 4.09 11.97
CA ALA A 105 -6.38 3.88 11.18
C ALA A 105 -7.59 3.50 12.05
N TYR A 106 -7.38 2.66 13.07
CA TYR A 106 -8.43 2.34 14.04
C TYR A 106 -8.87 3.57 14.84
N GLY A 107 -7.92 4.36 15.35
CA GLY A 107 -8.24 5.59 16.09
C GLY A 107 -8.98 6.62 15.22
N GLU A 108 -8.57 6.80 13.97
CA GLU A 108 -9.28 7.65 12.99
C GLU A 108 -10.71 7.17 12.75
N ALA A 109 -10.93 5.85 12.66
CA ALA A 109 -12.27 5.29 12.49
C ALA A 109 -13.15 5.55 13.72
N GLN A 110 -12.60 5.44 14.93
CA GLN A 110 -13.31 5.78 16.16
C GLN A 110 -13.64 7.26 16.26
N ALA A 111 -12.70 8.14 15.89
CA ALA A 111 -12.87 9.58 15.95
C ALA A 111 -13.89 10.10 14.91
N ASN A 112 -14.07 9.37 13.80
CA ASN A 112 -14.88 9.81 12.66
C ASN A 112 -15.90 8.74 12.21
N PRO A 113 -16.92 8.41 13.04
CA PRO A 113 -17.85 7.31 12.77
C PRO A 113 -18.68 7.48 11.48
N LYS A 114 -18.80 8.71 10.97
CA LYS A 114 -19.55 9.05 9.74
C LYS A 114 -18.71 9.04 8.47
N GLN A 115 -17.40 8.80 8.58
CA GLN A 115 -16.47 8.79 7.47
C GLN A 115 -15.89 7.40 7.31
N LEU A 116 -15.63 6.99 6.06
CA LEU A 116 -14.95 5.73 5.81
C LEU A 116 -13.44 5.93 5.91
N VAL A 117 -12.80 5.22 6.82
CA VAL A 117 -11.35 5.15 6.93
C VAL A 117 -10.85 3.93 6.16
N VAL A 118 -9.84 4.13 5.31
CA VAL A 118 -9.25 3.09 4.47
C VAL A 118 -7.76 2.99 4.78
N LEU A 119 -7.36 1.92 5.45
CA LEU A 119 -5.95 1.58 5.63
C LEU A 119 -5.39 1.00 4.33
N THR A 120 -4.29 1.56 3.85
CA THR A 120 -3.56 1.05 2.68
C THR A 120 -2.18 0.55 3.09
N THR A 121 -1.97 -0.77 3.03
CA THR A 121 -0.70 -1.42 3.36
C THR A 121 -0.46 -2.64 2.47
N SER A 122 0.80 -3.00 2.28
CA SER A 122 1.20 -4.28 1.67
C SER A 122 1.35 -5.41 2.68
N ASP A 123 1.25 -5.14 3.98
CA ASP A 123 1.36 -6.16 5.03
C ASP A 123 0.05 -6.94 5.20
N ARG A 124 0.03 -8.19 4.71
CA ARG A 124 -1.13 -9.07 4.79
C ARG A 124 -1.52 -9.42 6.23
N SER A 125 -0.55 -9.50 7.15
CA SER A 125 -0.83 -9.82 8.55
C SER A 125 -1.57 -8.68 9.24
N ILE A 126 -1.25 -7.43 8.90
CA ILE A 126 -1.97 -6.26 9.39
C ILE A 126 -3.36 -6.15 8.75
N LEU A 127 -3.49 -6.41 7.44
CA LEU A 127 -4.79 -6.45 6.78
C LEU A 127 -5.72 -7.46 7.43
N GLN A 128 -5.23 -8.67 7.71
CA GLN A 128 -6.00 -9.70 8.41
C GLN A 128 -6.52 -9.19 9.76
N ARG A 129 -5.64 -8.61 10.57
CA ARG A 129 -6.04 -8.04 11.87
C ARG A 129 -7.11 -6.96 11.71
N VAL A 130 -7.00 -6.10 10.70
CA VAL A 130 -7.99 -5.03 10.43
C VAL A 130 -9.35 -5.61 10.02
N TYR A 131 -9.37 -6.68 9.21
CA TYR A 131 -10.62 -7.39 8.92
C TYR A 131 -11.24 -7.99 10.18
N ASP A 132 -10.42 -8.55 11.07
CA ASP A 132 -10.87 -9.15 12.33
C ASP A 132 -11.42 -8.11 13.34
N LEU A 133 -11.09 -6.81 13.19
CA LEU A 133 -11.66 -5.75 14.04
C LEU A 133 -13.17 -5.55 13.85
N GLN A 134 -13.70 -5.91 12.67
CA GLN A 134 -15.12 -5.75 12.32
C GLN A 134 -15.69 -4.33 12.52
N ILE A 135 -14.86 -3.30 12.35
CA ILE A 135 -15.29 -1.90 12.50
C ILE A 135 -16.11 -1.46 11.28
N PRO A 136 -17.33 -0.88 11.45
CA PRO A 136 -18.24 -0.58 10.35
C PRO A 136 -17.68 0.43 9.33
N ASN A 137 -16.89 1.39 9.79
CA ASN A 137 -16.35 2.48 8.98
C ASN A 137 -14.84 2.36 8.74
N LEU A 138 -14.28 1.15 8.85
CA LEU A 138 -12.87 0.87 8.56
C LEU A 138 -12.75 -0.23 7.51
N ALA A 139 -11.96 0.03 6.48
CA ALA A 139 -11.57 -0.94 5.46
C ALA A 139 -10.05 -1.07 5.40
N GLY A 140 -9.54 -2.28 5.17
CA GLY A 140 -8.16 -2.50 4.77
C GLY A 140 -8.10 -2.84 3.28
N ILE A 141 -7.15 -2.26 2.53
CA ILE A 141 -6.87 -2.64 1.13
C ILE A 141 -5.38 -2.76 0.88
N GLN A 142 -5.00 -3.53 -0.13
CA GLN A 142 -3.62 -3.58 -0.60
C GLN A 142 -3.24 -2.31 -1.35
N SER A 143 -1.96 -1.92 -1.28
CA SER A 143 -1.40 -0.77 -2.00
C SER A 143 -1.68 -0.81 -3.51
N ALA A 144 -1.63 -1.99 -4.13
CA ALA A 144 -1.96 -2.18 -5.54
C ALA A 144 -3.43 -1.85 -5.86
N ALA A 145 -4.36 -2.13 -4.93
CA ALA A 145 -5.78 -1.82 -5.11
C ALA A 145 -6.04 -0.31 -5.02
N LEU A 146 -5.34 0.40 -4.13
CA LEU A 146 -5.40 1.87 -4.09
C LEU A 146 -4.87 2.47 -5.40
N LEU A 147 -3.79 1.92 -5.94
CA LEU A 147 -3.21 2.38 -7.20
C LEU A 147 -4.17 2.19 -8.39
N GLN A 148 -4.84 1.04 -8.48
CA GLN A 148 -5.86 0.80 -9.51
C GLN A 148 -7.03 1.76 -9.34
N TRP A 149 -7.47 1.97 -8.10
CA TRP A 149 -8.56 2.88 -7.79
C TRP A 149 -8.23 4.33 -8.17
N SER A 150 -7.02 4.81 -7.88
CA SER A 150 -6.62 6.18 -8.22
C SER A 150 -6.47 6.41 -9.73
N ARG A 151 -6.12 5.37 -10.49
CA ARG A 151 -5.95 5.43 -11.95
C ARG A 151 -7.27 5.32 -12.70
N ASN A 152 -8.09 4.33 -12.34
CA ASN A 152 -9.26 3.94 -13.14
C ASN A 152 -10.58 4.44 -12.54
N GLY A 153 -10.57 4.90 -11.28
CA GLY A 153 -11.80 5.19 -10.53
C GLY A 153 -12.53 3.93 -10.05
N GLU A 154 -11.97 2.74 -10.30
CA GLU A 154 -12.53 1.46 -9.89
C GLU A 154 -12.32 1.26 -8.38
N ARG A 155 -13.38 1.48 -7.61
CA ARG A 155 -13.34 1.35 -6.16
C ARG A 155 -13.18 -0.13 -5.74
N PRO A 156 -12.26 -0.45 -4.80
CA PRO A 156 -12.12 -1.81 -4.29
C PRO A 156 -13.41 -2.31 -3.64
N ILE A 157 -13.69 -3.60 -3.78
CA ILE A 157 -14.92 -4.24 -3.27
C ILE A 157 -15.08 -4.01 -1.76
N ALA A 158 -14.01 -4.15 -0.98
CA ALA A 158 -14.03 -3.92 0.47
C ALA A 158 -14.50 -2.50 0.85
N VAL A 159 -14.08 -1.49 0.07
CA VAL A 159 -14.49 -0.09 0.27
C VAL A 159 -15.96 0.09 -0.11
N SER A 160 -16.39 -0.47 -1.25
CA SER A 160 -17.79 -0.43 -1.68
C SER A 160 -18.74 -1.08 -0.68
N GLN A 161 -18.35 -2.22 -0.11
CA GLN A 161 -19.12 -2.92 0.93
C GLN A 161 -19.24 -2.08 2.20
N LYS A 162 -18.14 -1.47 2.67
CA LYS A 162 -18.16 -0.62 3.86
C LYS A 162 -18.96 0.66 3.66
N LEU A 163 -18.92 1.26 2.46
CA LEU A 163 -19.80 2.39 2.12
C LEU A 163 -21.28 1.97 2.12
N GLN A 164 -21.61 0.77 1.65
CA GLN A 164 -22.98 0.26 1.74
C GLN A 164 -23.40 0.08 3.21
N GLN A 165 -22.55 -0.54 4.03
CA GLN A 165 -22.82 -0.71 5.47
C GLN A 165 -23.06 0.65 6.15
N LEU A 166 -22.23 1.66 5.86
CA LEU A 166 -22.43 3.01 6.42
C LEU A 166 -23.75 3.66 5.98
N ARG A 167 -24.24 3.35 4.78
CA ARG A 167 -25.57 3.79 4.31
C ARG A 167 -26.68 3.11 5.11
N ASP A 168 -26.55 1.81 5.32
CA ASP A 168 -27.53 1.00 6.05
C ASP A 168 -27.63 1.44 7.53
N PHE A 169 -26.52 1.87 8.13
CA PHE A 169 -26.49 2.44 9.49
C PHE A 169 -26.96 3.90 9.57
N GLY A 170 -27.37 4.52 8.46
CA GLY A 170 -27.84 5.91 8.42
C GLY A 170 -26.73 6.96 8.57
N TYR A 171 -25.46 6.55 8.55
CA TYR A 171 -24.32 7.47 8.61
C TYR A 171 -23.94 8.06 7.26
N ALA A 172 -24.35 7.42 6.16
CA ALA A 172 -24.12 7.88 4.80
C ALA A 172 -25.45 8.20 4.10
N GLN A 173 -25.61 9.45 3.64
CA GLN A 173 -26.74 9.85 2.80
C GLN A 173 -26.40 9.61 1.32
N THR A 174 -27.36 9.06 0.58
CA THR A 174 -27.21 8.46 -0.76
C THR A 174 -26.69 9.38 -1.86
N GLY A 175 -25.46 9.20 -2.33
CA GLY A 175 -25.00 9.64 -3.66
C GLY A 175 -24.71 8.42 -4.55
N ILE A 176 -25.63 8.06 -5.44
CA ILE A 176 -25.39 7.04 -6.48
C ILE A 176 -24.51 7.70 -7.55
N LEU A 177 -23.28 7.20 -7.74
CA LEU A 177 -22.44 7.60 -8.87
C LEU A 177 -21.90 6.37 -9.59
N GLY A 178 -22.63 6.02 -10.65
CA GLY A 178 -22.10 5.43 -11.88
C GLY A 178 -22.24 6.43 -13.03
N GLN A 179 -21.85 7.69 -12.84
CA GLN A 179 -21.90 8.71 -13.90
C GLN A 179 -20.47 9.14 -14.28
N PRO A 180 -20.10 9.08 -15.58
CA PRO A 180 -18.83 9.56 -16.07
C PRO A 180 -18.73 11.08 -15.89
N TYR A 181 -17.59 11.52 -15.38
CA TYR A 181 -17.25 12.92 -15.14
C TYR A 181 -17.52 13.77 -16.40
N ARG A 182 -18.49 14.69 -16.34
CA ARG A 182 -18.71 15.72 -17.36
C ARG A 182 -17.83 16.93 -17.01
N PRO A 183 -16.89 17.35 -17.88
CA PRO A 183 -16.09 18.54 -17.62
C PRO A 183 -16.98 19.78 -17.69
N THR A 184 -17.13 20.51 -16.59
CA THR A 184 -17.73 21.84 -16.59
C THR A 184 -16.64 22.87 -16.84
N SER A 185 -16.63 23.43 -18.05
CA SER A 185 -15.97 24.69 -18.37
C SER A 185 -16.52 25.84 -17.51
N PRO A 186 -15.73 26.87 -17.19
CA PRO A 186 -16.17 27.99 -16.37
C PRO A 186 -17.00 28.99 -17.20
N THR A 187 -18.27 29.16 -16.86
CA THR A 187 -19.11 30.25 -17.37
C THR A 187 -18.84 31.51 -16.54
N ARG A 188 -18.20 32.50 -17.16
CA ARG A 188 -18.02 33.87 -16.69
C ARG A 188 -19.24 34.71 -17.10
N THR A 189 -19.89 35.37 -16.15
CA THR A 189 -21.08 36.22 -16.37
C THR A 189 -20.76 37.71 -16.21
N THR A 190 -21.52 38.54 -16.93
CA THR A 190 -21.69 40.03 -16.92
C THR A 190 -20.72 40.85 -17.80
N ARG A 191 -21.11 41.85 -18.62
CA ARG A 191 -22.34 42.70 -18.70
C ARG A 191 -22.37 43.53 -20.01
N THR A 192 -23.58 43.84 -20.54
CA THR A 192 -24.02 45.02 -21.38
C THR A 192 -23.26 45.39 -22.68
N ARG A 193 -23.87 45.71 -23.84
CA ARG A 193 -24.92 46.72 -24.12
C ARG A 193 -25.45 46.60 -25.58
N THR A 194 -26.71 46.99 -25.73
CA THR A 194 -27.59 47.15 -26.91
C THR A 194 -27.04 47.97 -28.10
N THR A 195 -27.27 47.53 -29.34
CA THR A 195 -27.91 48.32 -30.44
C THR A 195 -28.26 47.45 -31.65
N ALA A 196 -29.38 47.79 -32.30
CA ALA A 196 -30.11 47.08 -33.34
C ALA A 196 -29.48 47.16 -34.75
N ILE A 197 -29.89 46.25 -35.64
CA ILE A 197 -30.62 46.51 -36.93
C ILE A 197 -30.77 45.16 -37.69
N PRO A 198 -31.91 44.91 -38.37
CA PRO A 198 -32.27 43.60 -38.92
C PRO A 198 -31.88 43.46 -40.40
N SER A 199 -31.76 42.22 -40.89
CA SER A 199 -31.97 41.89 -42.30
C SER A 199 -32.16 40.40 -42.55
N ARG A 200 -33.37 40.11 -43.05
CA ARG A 200 -33.69 39.25 -44.20
C ARG A 200 -33.56 37.73 -44.08
N SER A 201 -34.76 37.16 -44.11
CA SER A 201 -35.19 35.84 -44.56
C SER A 201 -34.51 35.33 -45.83
N THR A 202 -34.29 34.01 -45.84
CA THR A 202 -34.68 32.99 -46.85
C THR A 202 -33.83 31.74 -46.57
N THR A 203 -34.16 30.47 -46.79
CA THR A 203 -35.33 29.70 -47.25
C THR A 203 -34.74 28.28 -47.43
N LEU A 204 -35.49 27.22 -47.09
CA LEU A 204 -35.30 25.82 -47.59
C LEU A 204 -34.00 25.11 -47.14
N GLN A 205 -33.87 23.80 -46.95
CA GLN A 205 -34.69 22.58 -47.05
C GLN A 205 -33.75 21.45 -46.61
N HIS A 206 -34.31 20.29 -46.23
CA HIS A 206 -33.66 18.97 -46.42
C HIS A 206 -32.37 18.69 -45.62
N GLN A 207 -31.90 17.48 -45.39
CA GLN A 207 -32.44 16.13 -45.28
C GLN A 207 -31.27 15.34 -44.65
N GLN A 208 -31.62 14.32 -43.86
CA GLN A 208 -30.94 13.03 -43.80
C GLN A 208 -29.41 12.95 -43.60
N ASN A 209 -29.05 12.47 -42.40
CA ASN A 209 -28.66 11.08 -42.18
C ASN A 209 -27.77 10.42 -43.28
N THR A 210 -26.47 10.29 -43.02
CA THR A 210 -25.62 9.17 -43.47
C THR A 210 -24.38 9.15 -42.56
N ARG A 211 -24.17 8.10 -41.76
CA ARG A 211 -23.60 6.79 -42.09
C ARG A 211 -22.11 6.86 -42.41
N ILE A 212 -21.38 6.36 -41.42
CA ILE A 212 -19.99 5.90 -41.40
C ILE A 212 -19.65 5.11 -42.66
N GLN A 213 -18.60 5.53 -43.36
CA GLN A 213 -17.50 4.71 -43.92
C GLN A 213 -16.57 5.62 -44.73
N ASN A 214 -15.25 5.55 -44.48
CA ASN A 214 -14.21 5.50 -45.53
C ASN A 214 -12.79 5.36 -44.95
N THR A 215 -12.25 4.14 -45.12
CA THR A 215 -11.08 3.83 -45.96
C THR A 215 -9.89 4.79 -46.07
N HIS A 216 -8.72 4.22 -45.73
CA HIS A 216 -7.46 4.15 -46.52
C HIS A 216 -6.71 5.42 -47.00
N ILE A 217 -5.41 5.37 -46.67
CA ILE A 217 -4.22 5.71 -47.50
C ILE A 217 -4.00 7.20 -47.84
N SER A 218 -2.90 7.76 -47.32
CA SER A 218 -1.73 8.06 -48.16
C SER A 218 -0.55 8.65 -47.38
N SER A 219 0.60 8.12 -47.75
CA SER A 219 1.97 8.56 -47.55
C SER A 219 2.24 10.03 -47.88
N ARG A 220 3.11 10.69 -47.11
CA ARG A 220 4.03 11.66 -47.70
C ARG A 220 5.41 11.65 -47.03
N SER A 221 6.38 11.56 -47.93
CA SER A 221 7.81 11.39 -47.80
C SER A 221 8.56 12.65 -47.38
N GLY A 222 9.71 12.43 -46.75
CA GLY A 222 10.86 13.34 -46.67
C GLY A 222 11.65 13.10 -45.38
N ARG A 223 12.98 13.00 -45.32
CA ARG A 223 14.08 12.98 -46.29
C ARG A 223 15.34 12.72 -45.41
N THR A 224 16.25 11.82 -45.83
CA THR A 224 17.73 11.80 -45.60
C THR A 224 18.28 12.06 -44.18
N THR A 225 19.20 11.30 -43.59
CA THR A 225 20.45 10.73 -44.13
C THR A 225 21.20 9.95 -43.02
N HIS A 226 22.16 9.13 -43.48
CA HIS A 226 23.39 8.68 -42.81
C HIS A 226 23.46 7.28 -42.19
N LEU A 227 24.43 6.55 -42.75
CA LEU A 227 24.78 5.15 -42.54
C LEU A 227 25.15 4.88 -41.08
N ASN A 228 24.53 3.86 -40.49
CA ASN A 228 25.21 3.06 -39.48
C ASN A 228 24.88 1.58 -39.70
N ARG A 229 25.88 0.85 -40.17
CA ARG A 229 25.82 -0.57 -40.52
C ARG A 229 25.92 -1.40 -39.24
N GLY A 230 24.82 -1.47 -38.50
CA GLY A 230 24.66 -2.41 -37.38
C GLY A 230 24.08 -3.73 -37.89
N THR A 231 24.89 -4.79 -37.84
CA THR A 231 24.44 -6.18 -38.01
C THR A 231 23.33 -6.48 -37.02
N LYS A 232 22.09 -6.56 -37.53
CA LYS A 232 20.93 -7.03 -36.76
C LYS A 232 21.09 -8.53 -36.53
N VAL A 233 21.52 -8.89 -35.32
CA VAL A 233 21.36 -10.24 -34.79
C VAL A 233 19.86 -10.44 -34.57
N THR A 234 19.19 -11.07 -35.52
CA THR A 234 17.85 -11.62 -35.35
C THR A 234 17.91 -12.71 -34.29
N LYS A 235 17.68 -12.33 -33.03
CA LYS A 235 17.41 -13.29 -31.96
C LYS A 235 16.11 -14.00 -32.32
N TYR A 236 16.24 -15.26 -32.74
CA TYR A 236 15.12 -16.19 -32.83
C TYR A 236 14.57 -16.38 -31.41
N VAL A 237 13.54 -15.61 -31.07
CA VAL A 237 12.73 -15.90 -29.90
C VAL A 237 11.88 -17.09 -30.29
N ALA A 238 12.34 -18.29 -29.91
CA ALA A 238 11.54 -19.50 -30.04
C ALA A 238 10.20 -19.25 -29.35
N ALA A 239 9.11 -19.32 -30.11
CA ALA A 239 7.77 -19.18 -29.58
C ALA A 239 7.53 -20.34 -28.61
N VAL A 240 7.56 -20.06 -27.32
CA VAL A 240 7.30 -21.06 -26.29
C VAL A 240 5.81 -21.41 -26.38
N PRO A 241 5.46 -22.70 -26.49
CA PRO A 241 4.06 -23.10 -26.60
C PRO A 241 3.25 -22.64 -25.37
N PRO A 242 1.98 -22.25 -25.54
CA PRO A 242 1.14 -21.74 -24.45
C PRO A 242 0.97 -22.74 -23.29
N TRP A 243 1.10 -24.05 -23.54
CA TRP A 243 1.07 -25.10 -22.50
C TRP A 243 2.30 -25.13 -21.59
N ALA A 244 3.43 -24.54 -21.99
CA ALA A 244 4.66 -24.60 -21.20
C ALA A 244 4.50 -23.88 -19.85
N SER A 245 3.73 -22.79 -19.81
CA SER A 245 3.43 -22.07 -18.57
C SER A 245 2.63 -22.91 -17.57
N GLN A 246 1.72 -23.76 -18.07
CA GLN A 246 0.91 -24.66 -17.25
C GLN A 246 1.74 -25.82 -16.69
N LEU A 247 2.67 -26.39 -17.47
CA LEU A 247 3.57 -27.41 -16.96
C LEU A 247 4.53 -26.86 -15.90
N MET A 248 5.03 -25.64 -16.09
CA MET A 248 5.91 -25.01 -15.09
C MET A 248 5.18 -24.74 -13.77
N SER A 249 3.88 -24.39 -13.81
CA SER A 249 3.10 -24.22 -12.57
C SER A 249 2.88 -25.55 -11.85
N ILE A 250 2.56 -26.62 -12.58
CA ILE A 250 2.38 -27.98 -12.02
C ILE A 250 3.69 -28.48 -11.42
N LEU A 251 4.81 -28.36 -12.13
CA LEU A 251 6.14 -28.73 -11.62
C LEU A 251 6.51 -27.95 -10.36
N SER A 252 6.24 -26.64 -10.34
CA SER A 252 6.52 -25.81 -9.16
C SER A 252 5.66 -26.22 -7.94
N ALA A 253 4.41 -26.63 -8.15
CA ALA A 253 3.53 -27.11 -7.09
C ALA A 253 4.02 -28.44 -6.49
N PHE A 254 4.46 -29.38 -7.33
CA PHE A 254 5.06 -30.64 -6.86
C PHE A 254 6.38 -30.41 -6.12
N ALA A 255 7.22 -29.50 -6.60
CA ALA A 255 8.46 -29.14 -5.91
C ALA A 255 8.18 -28.54 -4.52
N ALA A 256 7.18 -27.66 -4.40
CA ALA A 256 6.78 -27.09 -3.12
C ALA A 256 6.25 -28.16 -2.14
N LEU A 257 5.45 -29.11 -2.64
CA LEU A 257 4.96 -30.24 -1.84
C LEU A 257 6.10 -31.16 -1.37
N ALA A 258 7.08 -31.42 -2.22
CA ALA A 258 8.25 -32.23 -1.85
C ALA A 258 9.08 -31.56 -0.74
N VAL A 259 9.30 -30.25 -0.82
CA VAL A 259 10.00 -29.48 0.22
C VAL A 259 9.22 -29.50 1.53
N ALA A 260 7.90 -29.29 1.48
CA ALA A 260 7.05 -29.36 2.67
C ALA A 260 7.09 -30.75 3.32
N GLY A 261 7.02 -31.82 2.51
CA GLY A 261 7.13 -33.20 2.99
C GLY A 261 8.49 -33.48 3.64
N LEU A 262 9.58 -32.97 3.08
CA LEU A 262 10.93 -33.10 3.64
C LEU A 262 11.05 -32.37 4.99
N ILE A 263 10.49 -31.17 5.11
CA ILE A 263 10.48 -30.42 6.39
C ILE A 263 9.69 -31.19 7.46
N ILE A 264 8.51 -31.70 7.13
CA ILE A 264 7.70 -32.51 8.05
C ILE A 264 8.47 -33.78 8.46
N TRP A 265 9.09 -34.47 7.50
CA TRP A 265 9.90 -35.65 7.76
C TRP A 265 11.05 -35.36 8.72
N VAL A 266 11.82 -34.30 8.47
CA VAL A 266 12.92 -33.88 9.35
C VAL A 266 12.38 -33.59 10.75
N LEU A 267 11.35 -32.75 10.88
CA LEU A 267 10.80 -32.40 12.19
C LEU A 267 10.29 -33.60 12.99
N PHE A 268 9.66 -34.58 12.33
CA PHE A 268 9.16 -35.76 13.02
C PHE A 268 10.24 -36.80 13.32
N PHE A 269 11.12 -37.10 12.37
CA PHE A 269 12.07 -38.20 12.52
C PHE A 269 13.36 -37.82 13.22
N THR A 270 13.87 -36.58 13.09
CA THR A 270 15.06 -36.17 13.85
C THR A 270 14.74 -35.93 15.31
N SER A 271 13.59 -35.31 15.61
CA SER A 271 13.20 -34.98 17.00
C SER A 271 12.77 -36.20 17.83
N TYR A 272 12.31 -37.28 17.17
CA TYR A 272 11.96 -38.52 17.86
C TYR A 272 13.21 -39.34 18.24
N PHE A 273 14.24 -39.38 17.39
CA PHE A 273 15.42 -40.21 17.64
C PHE A 273 16.26 -39.73 18.83
N ASP A 274 16.37 -38.42 19.06
CA ASP A 274 17.10 -37.86 20.22
C ASP A 274 16.47 -38.22 21.58
N ARG A 275 15.21 -38.69 21.60
CA ARG A 275 14.57 -39.20 22.83
C ARG A 275 14.80 -40.68 23.08
N PHE A 276 15.22 -41.45 22.08
CA PHE A 276 15.34 -42.91 22.18
C PHE A 276 16.77 -43.42 22.37
N LEU A 277 17.78 -42.53 22.29
CA LEU A 277 19.14 -42.86 22.69
C LEU A 277 19.38 -42.32 24.11
N PRO A 278 19.47 -43.19 25.13
CA PRO A 278 19.97 -42.79 26.43
C PRO A 278 21.36 -42.17 26.21
N LYS A 279 21.52 -40.91 26.63
CA LYS A 279 22.87 -40.35 26.80
C LYS A 279 23.52 -41.17 27.89
N ASP A 280 24.45 -42.04 27.53
CA ASP A 280 25.32 -42.72 28.48
C ASP A 280 26.08 -41.65 29.28
N GLU A 281 25.59 -41.42 30.49
CA GLU A 281 26.09 -40.48 31.47
C GLU A 281 27.41 -41.02 32.04
N SER A 282 28.49 -40.83 31.29
CA SER A 282 29.85 -41.02 31.79
C SER A 282 30.38 -39.67 32.28
N ALA A 283 30.03 -39.32 33.51
CA ALA A 283 30.63 -38.18 34.21
C ALA A 283 32.07 -38.53 34.64
N PRO A 284 33.10 -37.77 34.22
CA PRO A 284 34.39 -37.81 34.89
C PRO A 284 34.30 -37.01 36.20
N VAL A 285 34.51 -37.73 37.30
CA VAL A 285 34.78 -37.20 38.64
C VAL A 285 35.93 -36.19 38.57
N SER A 286 35.61 -34.90 38.63
CA SER A 286 36.61 -33.84 38.78
C SER A 286 36.71 -33.46 40.25
N MET A 287 37.83 -33.87 40.87
CA MET A 287 38.25 -33.52 42.21
C MET A 287 38.30 -31.99 42.39
N MET A 288 37.62 -31.49 43.43
CA MET A 288 37.92 -30.18 44.01
C MET A 288 39.19 -30.26 44.87
N PRO A 289 40.16 -29.34 44.72
CA PRO A 289 41.08 -29.04 45.80
C PRO A 289 40.49 -27.97 46.71
N ILE A 290 40.56 -28.29 47.99
CA ILE A 290 40.40 -27.42 49.15
C ILE A 290 41.44 -26.29 49.07
N SER A 291 41.01 -25.03 49.23
CA SER A 291 41.91 -23.95 49.63
C SER A 291 41.24 -23.08 50.68
N THR A 292 41.82 -23.15 51.87
CA THR A 292 41.56 -22.43 53.11
C THR A 292 42.11 -21.00 53.09
N ALA A 293 41.57 -20.18 53.99
CA ALA A 293 42.06 -18.88 54.46
C ALA A 293 41.96 -17.73 53.43
N GLU A 294 41.67 -16.49 53.79
CA GLU A 294 42.16 -15.76 54.95
C GLU A 294 41.23 -14.57 55.23
N TRP A 295 41.05 -14.26 56.51
CA TRP A 295 40.30 -13.11 56.98
C TRP A 295 41.19 -11.88 56.87
N ASP A 296 40.75 -10.83 56.17
CA ASP A 296 41.23 -9.49 56.46
C ASP A 296 40.06 -8.53 56.63
N ILE A 297 39.94 -8.11 57.88
CA ILE A 297 39.13 -7.03 58.40
C ILE A 297 39.89 -5.77 58.06
N ASP A 298 39.29 -4.85 57.30
CA ASP A 298 39.67 -3.45 57.43
C ASP A 298 38.44 -2.55 57.43
N LEU A 299 38.29 -1.92 58.58
CA LEU A 299 37.45 -0.77 58.85
C LEU A 299 37.87 0.39 57.95
N TYR A 300 36.91 1.13 57.38
CA TYR A 300 37.05 2.58 57.38
C TYR A 300 35.69 3.29 57.40
N ASN A 301 35.47 3.94 58.54
CA ASN A 301 34.45 4.96 58.80
C ASN A 301 34.73 6.23 58.00
N GLY A 302 33.68 6.97 57.64
CA GLY A 302 33.75 8.38 57.24
C GLY A 302 32.50 8.82 56.47
N ALA A 303 31.38 9.14 57.13
CA ALA A 303 31.05 10.45 57.69
C ALA A 303 30.65 11.52 56.66
N ILE A 304 29.33 11.68 56.52
CA ILE A 304 28.52 12.93 56.46
C ILE A 304 29.29 14.25 56.26
N ARG A 305 29.04 14.92 55.12
CA ARG A 305 28.42 16.26 55.04
C ARG A 305 27.92 16.54 53.62
#